data_AF-A0A4C1USM0-F1
#
_entry.id   AF-A0A4C1USM0-F1
#
_cell.length_a   1.000
_cell.length_b   1.000
_cell.length_c   1.000
_cell.angle_alpha   90.00
_cell.angle_beta   90.00
_cell.angle_gamma   90.00
#
_symmetry.space_group_name_H-M   'P 1'
#
loop_
_entity.id
_entity.type
_entity.pdbx_description
1 polymer ?
#
loop_
_entity_poly.entity_id
_entity_poly.type
_entity_poly.pdbx_seq_one_letter_code
_entity_poly.pdbx_strand_id
1 'polypeptide(L)'
;MDVEALAAAAIYLFSTYNYFLNVYKKKVIKRKWRRRRWWMLTIHRNRTKQTMDNQLAEMLAEPSGEFDNFVRMSNSDFEFLIQKVSPIVAKQDTDWREAIPVKFVSH
;
A
#
# COMPACT_ATOMS: atom_id res chain seq x y z
N MET A 1 22.41 8.63 54.82
CA MET A 1 21.48 8.52 53.68
C MET A 1 20.16 8.10 54.24
N ASP A 2 19.15 8.94 54.09
CA ASP A 2 17.84 8.69 54.67
C ASP A 2 17.17 7.53 53.93
N VAL A 3 16.49 6.66 54.68
CA VAL A 3 15.84 5.46 54.14
C VAL A 3 14.87 5.81 53.00
N GLU A 4 14.26 7.00 53.09
CA GLU A 4 13.38 7.55 52.06
C GLU A 4 14.12 7.88 50.75
N ALA A 5 15.32 8.46 50.85
CA ALA A 5 16.15 8.76 49.68
C ALA A 5 16.63 7.47 48.99
N LEU A 6 16.96 6.44 49.78
CA LEU A 6 17.31 5.12 49.26
C LEU A 6 16.12 4.44 48.56
N ALA A 7 14.93 4.49 49.16
CA ALA A 7 13.72 3.93 48.59
C ALA A 7 13.32 4.66 47.28
N ALA A 8 13.42 5.99 47.25
CA ALA A 8 13.15 6.78 46.05
C ALA A 8 14.12 6.44 44.91
N ALA A 9 15.42 6.31 45.21
CA ALA A 9 16.42 5.89 44.23
C ALA A 9 16.15 4.48 43.69
N ALA A 10 15.74 3.55 44.55
CA ALA A 10 15.40 2.18 44.14
C ALA A 10 14.19 2.14 43.19
N ILE A 11 13.13 2.91 43.47
CA ILE A 11 11.95 3.01 42.61
C ILE A 11 12.32 3.63 41.26
N TYR A 12 13.14 4.68 41.26
CA TYR A 12 13.60 5.34 40.04
C TYR A 12 14.41 4.37 39.16
N LEU A 13 15.37 3.64 39.73
CA LEU A 13 16.17 2.64 39.02
C LEU A 13 15.30 1.49 38.48
N PHE A 14 14.32 1.02 39.26
CA PHE A 14 13.41 -0.03 38.81
C PHE A 14 12.53 0.44 37.64
N SER A 15 11.99 1.67 37.70
CA SER A 15 11.17 2.23 36.62
C SER A 15 11.95 2.41 35.32
N THR A 16 13.18 2.94 35.40
CA THR A 16 14.05 3.17 34.25
C THR A 16 14.51 1.87 33.61
N TYR A 17 14.81 0.85 34.42
CA TYR A 17 15.11 -0.50 33.94
C TYR A 17 13.93 -1.13 33.18
N ASN A 18 12.72 -1.05 33.73
CA ASN A 18 11.51 -1.57 33.07
C ASN A 18 11.18 -0.81 31.78
N TYR A 19 11.37 0.51 31.76
CA TYR A 19 11.22 1.31 30.54
C TYR A 19 12.22 0.88 29.47
N PHE A 20 13.50 0.74 29.84
CA PHE A 20 14.55 0.27 28.94
C PHE A 20 14.23 -1.11 28.35
N LEU A 21 13.85 -2.08 29.19
CA LEU A 21 13.45 -3.42 28.75
C LEU A 21 12.25 -3.37 27.79
N ASN A 22 11.25 -2.54 28.06
CA ASN A 22 10.09 -2.41 27.18
C ASN A 22 10.45 -1.82 25.81
N VAL A 23 11.30 -0.79 25.78
CA VAL A 23 11.80 -0.20 24.53
C VAL A 23 12.65 -1.21 23.77
N TYR A 24 13.55 -1.92 24.44
CA TYR A 24 14.40 -2.95 23.84
C TYR A 24 13.56 -4.10 23.24
N LYS A 25 12.60 -4.66 24.01
CA LYS A 25 11.69 -5.70 23.54
C LYS A 25 10.88 -5.24 22.33
N LYS A 26 10.38 -3.99 22.32
CA LYS A 26 9.65 -3.44 21.16
C LYS A 26 10.55 -3.27 19.92
N LYS A 27 11.78 -2.79 20.09
CA LYS A 27 12.70 -2.52 18.98
C LYS A 27 13.35 -3.77 18.40
N VAL A 28 13.69 -4.75 19.24
CA VAL A 28 14.46 -5.94 18.84
C VAL A 28 13.54 -7.13 18.60
N ILE A 29 12.70 -7.49 19.59
CA ILE A 29 11.86 -8.69 19.52
C ILE A 29 10.64 -8.46 18.64
N LYS A 30 9.97 -7.31 18.81
CA LYS A 30 8.77 -6.96 18.02
C LYS A 30 9.09 -6.24 16.72
N ARG A 31 10.35 -6.17 16.30
CA ARG A 31 10.69 -5.65 14.97
C ARG A 31 10.01 -6.57 13.96
N LYS A 32 8.94 -6.09 13.33
CA LYS A 32 8.27 -6.84 12.27
C LYS A 32 9.32 -7.11 11.21
N TRP A 33 9.70 -8.38 11.04
CA TRP A 33 10.54 -8.80 9.93
C TRP A 33 9.85 -8.31 8.66
N ARG A 34 10.47 -7.34 8.00
CA ARG A 34 9.96 -6.89 6.71
C ARG A 34 10.12 -8.07 5.77
N ARG A 35 9.01 -8.66 5.33
CA ARG A 35 9.04 -9.67 4.28
C ARG A 35 9.79 -9.06 3.09
N ARG A 36 10.76 -9.82 2.57
CA ARG A 36 11.47 -9.44 1.35
C ARG A 36 10.42 -9.20 0.27
N ARG A 37 10.42 -7.99 -0.31
CA ARG A 37 9.61 -7.70 -1.48
C ARG A 37 10.32 -8.26 -2.70
N TRP A 38 9.61 -9.06 -3.48
CA TRP A 38 10.09 -9.50 -4.78
C TRP A 38 9.79 -8.41 -5.80
N TRP A 39 10.76 -8.07 -6.64
CA TRP A 39 10.60 -7.07 -7.70
C TRP A 39 9.69 -7.60 -8.83
N MET A 40 9.65 -8.92 -9.01
CA MET A 40 8.78 -9.58 -9.98
C MET A 40 7.50 -10.06 -9.29
N LEU A 41 6.45 -9.25 -9.39
CA LEU A 41 5.11 -9.56 -8.91
C LEU A 41 4.34 -10.38 -9.94
N THR A 42 3.25 -11.02 -9.50
CA THR A 42 2.45 -11.89 -10.37
C THR A 42 1.86 -11.13 -11.55
N ILE A 43 1.43 -9.88 -11.35
CA ILE A 43 1.01 -8.99 -12.46
C ILE A 43 2.08 -8.75 -13.53
N HIS A 44 3.37 -8.88 -13.19
CA HIS A 44 4.46 -8.62 -14.13
C HIS A 44 4.90 -9.86 -14.92
N ARG A 45 4.40 -11.05 -14.55
CA ARG A 45 4.82 -12.31 -15.20
C ARG A 45 4.22 -12.47 -16.59
N ASN A 46 2.99 -12.01 -16.81
CA ASN A 46 2.25 -12.20 -18.05
C ASN A 46 1.97 -10.85 -18.72
N ARG A 47 3.00 -10.20 -19.29
CA ARG A 47 2.84 -8.97 -20.08
C ARG A 47 2.54 -9.30 -21.54
N THR A 48 1.27 -9.58 -21.85
CA THR A 48 0.78 -9.73 -23.22
C THR A 48 -0.12 -8.54 -23.56
N LYS A 49 -0.48 -8.36 -24.84
CA LYS A 49 -1.41 -7.29 -25.26
C LYS A 49 -2.74 -7.36 -24.50
N GLN A 50 -3.24 -8.57 -24.25
CA GLN A 50 -4.51 -8.83 -23.57
C GLN A 50 -4.49 -8.45 -22.09
N THR A 51 -3.35 -8.59 -21.40
CA THR A 51 -3.22 -8.14 -20.00
C THR A 51 -3.06 -6.62 -19.88
N MET A 52 -2.63 -5.93 -20.94
CA MET A 52 -2.53 -4.45 -20.89
C MET A 52 -3.90 -3.77 -20.87
N ASP A 53 -4.88 -4.30 -21.61
CA ASP A 53 -6.24 -3.75 -21.62
C ASP A 53 -6.93 -3.91 -20.25
N ASN A 54 -6.55 -4.94 -19.49
CA ASN A 54 -7.10 -5.25 -18.16
C ASN A 54 -6.15 -4.89 -17.01
N GLN A 55 -5.04 -4.19 -17.27
CA GLN A 55 -3.94 -4.04 -16.31
C GLN A 55 -4.40 -3.39 -14.99
N LEU A 56 -5.27 -2.38 -15.07
CA LEU A 56 -5.79 -1.69 -13.89
C LEU A 56 -6.72 -2.58 -13.06
N ALA A 57 -7.52 -3.43 -13.71
CA ALA A 57 -8.34 -4.43 -13.02
C ALA A 57 -7.47 -5.52 -12.36
N GLU A 58 -6.40 -5.97 -13.03
CA GLU A 58 -5.44 -6.92 -12.47
C GLU A 58 -4.72 -6.35 -11.24
N MET A 59 -4.34 -5.06 -11.28
CA MET A 59 -3.73 -4.36 -10.14
C MET A 59 -4.69 -4.16 -8.95
N LEU A 60 -6.01 -4.10 -9.19
CA LEU A 60 -7.02 -4.06 -8.13
C LEU A 60 -7.28 -5.45 -7.54
N ALA A 61 -7.22 -6.50 -8.36
CA ALA A 61 -7.44 -7.88 -7.93
C ALA A 61 -6.30 -8.40 -7.04
N GLU A 62 -5.06 -7.97 -7.28
CA GLU A 62 -3.92 -8.33 -6.44
C GLU A 62 -3.80 -7.38 -5.22
N PRO A 63 -3.73 -7.90 -3.98
CA PRO A 63 -3.54 -7.08 -2.78
C PRO A 63 -2.08 -6.61 -2.62
N SER A 64 -1.49 -6.03 -3.68
CA SER A 64 -0.12 -5.53 -3.74
C SER A 64 -0.01 -4.03 -3.44
N GLY A 65 -1.12 -3.30 -3.54
CA GLY A 65 -1.15 -1.83 -3.49
C GLY A 65 -0.54 -1.19 -4.75
N GLU A 66 -0.36 -1.95 -5.82
CA GLU A 66 0.19 -1.42 -7.08
C GLU A 66 -0.75 -0.46 -7.77
N PHE A 67 -2.06 -0.66 -7.65
CA PHE A 67 -3.04 0.28 -8.17
C PHE A 67 -2.81 1.70 -7.64
N ASP A 68 -2.77 1.85 -6.31
CA ASP A 68 -2.55 3.14 -5.65
C ASP A 68 -1.18 3.73 -6.02
N ASN A 69 -0.16 2.89 -6.20
CA ASN A 69 1.17 3.34 -6.60
C ASN A 69 1.22 3.80 -8.07
N PHE A 70 0.44 3.15 -8.94
CA PHE A 70 0.39 3.44 -10.36
C PHE A 70 -0.43 4.71 -10.63
N VAL A 71 -1.65 4.79 -10.09
CA VAL A 71 -2.57 5.92 -10.31
C VAL A 71 -2.28 7.09 -9.36
N ARG A 72 -1.56 6.86 -8.25
CA ARG A 72 -1.24 7.87 -7.20
C ARG A 72 -2.47 8.42 -6.48
N MET A 73 -3.55 7.66 -6.43
CA MET A 73 -4.80 7.98 -5.74
C MET A 73 -5.55 6.72 -5.36
N SER A 74 -6.56 6.84 -4.49
CA SER A 74 -7.44 5.73 -4.14
C SER A 74 -8.30 5.30 -5.33
N ASN A 75 -8.76 4.04 -5.34
CA ASN A 75 -9.70 3.56 -6.35
C ASN A 75 -10.98 4.41 -6.42
N SER A 76 -11.51 4.85 -5.28
CA SER A 76 -12.71 5.70 -5.24
C SER A 76 -12.50 7.07 -5.87
N ASP A 77 -11.35 7.71 -5.62
CA ASP A 77 -11.05 9.02 -6.22
C ASP A 77 -10.85 8.89 -7.73
N PHE A 78 -10.20 7.81 -8.15
CA PHE A 78 -10.01 7.51 -9.56
C PHE A 78 -11.34 7.28 -10.27
N GLU A 79 -12.23 6.46 -9.69
CA GLU A 79 -13.58 6.22 -10.21
C GLU A 79 -14.40 7.51 -10.31
N PHE A 80 -14.29 8.40 -9.31
CA PHE A 80 -14.96 9.69 -9.37
C PHE A 80 -14.44 10.56 -10.53
N LEU A 81 -13.12 10.66 -10.69
CA LEU A 81 -12.51 11.46 -11.76
C LEU A 81 -12.82 10.89 -13.14
N ILE A 82 -12.72 9.57 -13.32
CA ILE A 82 -12.97 8.95 -14.62
C ILE A 82 -14.45 9.12 -15.01
N GLN A 83 -15.40 9.07 -14.07
CA GLN A 83 -16.81 9.34 -14.37
C GLN A 83 -17.03 10.76 -14.91
N LYS A 84 -16.25 11.76 -14.43
CA LYS A 84 -16.34 13.14 -14.90
C LYS A 84 -15.65 13.37 -16.24
N VAL A 85 -14.50 12.73 -16.45
CA VAL A 85 -13.67 12.91 -17.65
C VAL A 85 -14.17 12.04 -18.81
N SER A 86 -14.77 10.88 -18.51
CA SER A 86 -15.20 9.89 -19.49
C SER A 86 -16.03 10.44 -20.66
N PRO A 87 -17.10 11.24 -20.45
CA PRO A 87 -17.86 11.79 -21.57
C PRO A 87 -17.07 12.74 -22.47
N ILE A 88 -15.96 13.31 -21.97
CA ILE A 88 -15.13 14.27 -22.70
C ILE A 88 -14.06 13.55 -23.54
N VAL A 89 -13.53 12.44 -23.02
CA VAL A 89 -12.41 11.71 -23.65
C VAL A 89 -12.84 10.47 -24.44
N ALA A 90 -14.11 10.06 -24.35
CA ALA A 90 -14.64 8.95 -25.11
C ALA A 90 -14.53 9.20 -26.61
N LYS A 91 -13.86 8.27 -27.29
CA LYS A 91 -13.71 8.27 -28.75
C LYS A 91 -14.60 7.20 -29.35
N GLN A 92 -14.99 7.40 -30.60
CA GLN A 92 -15.67 6.39 -31.40
C GLN A 92 -14.66 5.58 -32.21
N ASP A 93 -15.06 4.37 -32.57
CA ASP A 93 -14.30 3.53 -33.48
C ASP A 93 -14.14 4.23 -34.83
N THR A 94 -13.03 3.92 -35.51
CA THR A 94 -12.73 4.39 -36.85
C THR A 94 -12.53 3.19 -37.76
N ASP A 95 -12.62 3.37 -39.07
CA ASP A 95 -12.44 2.30 -40.05
C ASP A 95 -11.11 1.55 -39.91
N TRP A 96 -10.08 2.22 -39.38
CA TRP A 96 -8.72 1.70 -39.26
C TRP A 96 -8.39 1.19 -37.85
N ARG A 97 -9.21 1.53 -36.84
CA ARG A 97 -8.88 1.28 -35.44
C ARG A 97 -10.10 1.39 -34.51
N GLU A 98 -10.21 0.43 -33.61
CA GLU A 98 -11.07 0.48 -32.43
C GLU A 98 -10.63 1.58 -31.44
N ALA A 99 -11.62 2.24 -30.85
CA ALA A 99 -11.46 3.22 -29.81
C ALA A 99 -10.92 2.57 -28.54
N ILE A 100 -10.09 3.31 -27.82
CA ILE A 100 -9.62 2.87 -26.51
C ILE A 100 -10.81 2.99 -25.54
N PRO A 101 -11.23 1.91 -24.87
CA PRO A 101 -12.32 1.97 -23.92
C PRO A 101 -11.95 2.88 -22.75
N VAL A 102 -12.87 3.78 -22.39
CA VAL A 102 -12.68 4.68 -21.24
C VAL A 102 -13.05 4.00 -19.92
N LYS A 103 -13.89 2.96 -19.99
CA LYS A 103 -14.40 2.27 -18.81
C LYS A 103 -13.43 1.18 -18.36
N PHE A 104 -13.18 1.17 -17.06
CA PHE A 104 -12.84 -0.05 -16.34
C PHE A 104 -14.12 -0.85 -16.14
N VAL A 105 -14.12 -2.10 -16.59
CA VAL A 105 -15.23 -3.01 -16.30
C VAL A 105 -15.08 -3.45 -14.84
N SER A 106 -15.77 -2.76 -13.94
CA SER A 106 -16.11 -3.32 -12.63
C SER A 106 -17.29 -4.27 -12.82
N HIS A 107 -16.99 -5.57 -12.95
CA HIS A 107 -17.99 -6.62 -12.72
C HIS A 107 -18.02 -6.99 -11.24
#